data_AF-A0A413FWW0-F1
#
_entry.id   AF-A0A413FWW0-F1
#
_cell.length_a   1.000
_cell.length_b   1.000
_cell.length_c   1.000
_cell.angle_alpha   90.00
_cell.angle_beta   90.00
_cell.angle_gamma   90.00
#
_symmetry.space_group_name_H-M   'P 1'
#
loop_
_entity.id
_entity.type
_entity.pdbx_description
1 polymer ?
#
loop_
_entity_poly.entity_id
_entity_poly.type
_entity_poly.pdbx_seq_one_letter_code
_entity_poly.pdbx_strand_id
1 'polypeptide(L)'
;MAEYIEREALFGAIGQRHEIDGNHRAAQILECILEAPVADVAPVVHGRWEPYQVECGNPFSGREGMLIDVLRCSKCHAYFDAGEALNYCPNCGCKMREGKEGEKHDDQ
;
A
#
# COMPACT_ATOMS: atom_id res chain seq x y z
N MET A 1 -1.81 -13.27 8.13
CA MET A 1 -2.43 -11.94 7.96
C MET A 1 -3.89 -12.18 7.62
N ALA A 2 -4.80 -11.46 8.25
CA ALA A 2 -6.21 -11.53 7.87
C ALA A 2 -6.42 -10.76 6.56
N GLU A 3 -7.24 -11.32 5.67
CA GLU A 3 -7.70 -10.64 4.46
C GLU A 3 -9.04 -9.97 4.76
N TYR A 4 -9.23 -8.74 4.27
CA TYR A 4 -10.42 -7.95 4.54
C TYR A 4 -11.23 -7.78 3.27
N ILE A 5 -12.55 -7.89 3.41
CA ILE A 5 -13.53 -7.74 2.34
C ILE A 5 -14.39 -6.54 2.66
N GLU A 6 -14.65 -5.72 1.65
CA GLU A 6 -15.54 -4.57 1.77
C GLU A 6 -17.00 -5.05 1.85
N ARG A 7 -17.72 -4.63 2.89
CA ARG A 7 -19.00 -5.22 3.30
C ARG A 7 -20.10 -4.92 2.27
N GLU A 8 -20.10 -3.72 1.73
CA GLU A 8 -21.05 -3.21 0.75
C GLU A 8 -20.90 -3.92 -0.60
N ALA A 9 -19.67 -4.16 -1.04
CA ALA A 9 -19.34 -4.93 -2.24
C ALA A 9 -19.78 -6.39 -2.09
N LEU A 10 -19.60 -6.97 -0.91
CA LEU A 10 -20.07 -8.33 -0.61
C LEU A 10 -21.61 -8.40 -0.65
N PHE A 11 -22.31 -7.42 -0.07
CA PHE A 11 -23.77 -7.32 -0.16
C PHE A 11 -24.26 -7.17 -1.60
N GLY A 12 -23.59 -6.34 -2.41
CA GLY A 12 -23.89 -6.21 -3.84
C GLY A 12 -23.74 -7.55 -4.56
N ALA A 13 -22.65 -8.28 -4.31
CA ALA A 13 -22.39 -9.58 -4.94
C ALA A 13 -23.40 -10.66 -4.52
N ILE A 14 -23.83 -10.67 -3.25
CA ILE A 14 -24.85 -11.60 -2.75
C ILE A 14 -26.23 -11.23 -3.31
N GLY A 15 -26.60 -9.95 -3.26
CA GLY A 15 -27.89 -9.46 -3.75
C GLY A 15 -28.07 -9.60 -5.26
N GLN A 16 -27.00 -9.47 -6.07
CA GLN A 16 -27.07 -9.65 -7.52
C GLN A 16 -27.21 -11.12 -7.95
N ARG A 17 -26.87 -12.09 -7.09
CA ARG A 17 -27.10 -13.52 -7.35
C ARG A 17 -28.54 -13.90 -6.99
N HIS A 18 -29.49 -13.31 -7.71
CA HIS A 18 -30.87 -13.79 -7.73
C HIS A 18 -30.94 -15.17 -8.41
N GLU A 19 -31.86 -16.01 -7.94
CA GLU A 19 -32.27 -17.34 -8.47
C GLU A 19 -31.78 -18.62 -7.75
N ILE A 20 -31.29 -18.56 -6.51
CA ILE A 20 -31.01 -19.80 -5.74
C ILE A 20 -31.79 -19.78 -4.42
N ASP A 21 -32.99 -20.38 -4.43
CA ASP A 21 -33.80 -20.82 -3.26
C ASP A 21 -34.99 -20.01 -2.73
N GLY A 22 -35.29 -18.82 -3.27
CA GLY A 22 -36.37 -17.99 -2.71
C GLY A 22 -35.94 -17.12 -1.51
N ASN A 23 -34.66 -16.73 -1.49
CA ASN A 23 -34.01 -15.79 -0.57
C ASN A 23 -33.73 -16.27 0.86
N HIS A 24 -34.00 -17.53 1.22
CA HIS A 24 -33.77 -18.00 2.59
C HIS A 24 -32.29 -18.14 2.92
N ARG A 25 -31.47 -18.75 2.03
CA ARG A 25 -30.02 -18.83 2.25
C ARG A 25 -29.34 -17.48 2.15
N ALA A 26 -29.79 -16.62 1.23
CA ALA A 26 -29.24 -15.28 1.10
C ALA A 26 -29.47 -14.45 2.37
N ALA A 27 -30.67 -14.52 2.96
CA ALA A 27 -31.00 -13.84 4.22
C ALA A 27 -30.10 -14.31 5.37
N GLN A 28 -29.92 -15.63 5.55
CA GLN A 28 -29.07 -16.18 6.61
C GLN A 28 -27.60 -15.75 6.45
N ILE A 29 -27.07 -15.71 5.22
CA ILE A 29 -25.69 -15.26 4.96
C ILE A 29 -25.54 -13.77 5.29
N LEU A 30 -26.52 -12.94 4.93
CA LEU A 30 -26.50 -11.51 5.22
C LEU A 30 -26.56 -11.24 6.74
N GLU A 31 -27.39 -11.98 7.48
CA GLU A 31 -27.43 -11.92 8.95
C GLU A 31 -26.05 -12.25 9.55
N CYS A 32 -25.42 -13.35 9.13
CA CYS A 32 -24.08 -13.71 9.59
C CYS A 32 -23.03 -12.60 9.33
N ILE A 33 -23.11 -11.91 8.19
CA ILE A 33 -22.18 -10.81 7.85
C ILE A 33 -22.46 -9.58 8.72
N LEU A 34 -23.72 -9.29 9.01
CA LEU A 34 -24.12 -8.15 9.84
C LEU A 34 -23.68 -8.34 11.29
N GLU A 35 -23.78 -9.56 11.81
CA GLU A 35 -23.37 -9.94 13.17
C GLU A 35 -21.86 -10.09 13.34
N ALA A 36 -21.11 -10.25 12.24
CA ALA A 36 -19.66 -10.37 12.29
C ALA A 36 -19.02 -9.08 12.87
N PRO A 37 -17.98 -9.21 13.72
CA PRO A 37 -17.32 -8.06 14.33
C PRO A 37 -16.72 -7.15 13.26
N VAL A 38 -16.91 -5.84 13.44
CA VAL A 38 -16.33 -4.83 12.56
C VAL A 38 -14.87 -4.62 12.96
N ALA A 39 -13.97 -4.76 12.00
CA ALA A 39 -12.57 -4.40 12.16
C ALA A 39 -12.35 -2.99 11.61
N ASP A 40 -11.69 -2.13 12.39
CA ASP A 40 -11.21 -0.84 11.90
C ASP A 40 -9.90 -1.05 11.12
N VAL A 41 -10.00 -1.05 9.80
CA VAL A 41 -8.89 -1.36 8.90
C VAL A 41 -8.90 -0.45 7.68
N ALA A 42 -7.70 -0.04 7.27
CA ALA A 42 -7.51 0.66 6.01
C ALA A 42 -7.13 -0.34 4.90
N PRO A 43 -7.64 -0.19 3.66
CA PRO A 43 -7.18 -0.96 2.53
C PRO A 43 -5.66 -0.87 2.37
N VAL A 44 -5.03 -1.98 2.00
CA VAL A 44 -3.59 -1.98 1.73
C VAL A 44 -3.32 -1.11 0.49
N VAL A 45 -2.65 0.01 0.71
CA VAL A 45 -2.19 0.87 -0.39
C VAL A 45 -0.85 0.35 -0.89
N HIS A 46 -0.72 0.14 -2.20
CA HIS A 46 0.55 -0.25 -2.80
C HIS A 46 1.33 0.98 -3.28
N GLY A 47 2.58 1.09 -2.82
CA GLY A 47 3.55 2.11 -3.24
C GLY A 47 4.73 1.53 -4.02
N ARG A 48 5.65 2.39 -4.41
CA ARG A 48 7.00 2.02 -4.86
C ARG A 48 7.99 3.03 -4.31
N TRP A 49 9.23 2.57 -4.13
CA TRP A 49 10.36 3.44 -3.87
C TRP A 49 10.80 4.12 -5.16
N GLU A 50 10.93 5.44 -5.13
CA GLU A 50 11.44 6.24 -6.25
C GLU A 50 12.82 6.79 -5.85
N PRO A 51 13.89 6.53 -6.62
CA PRO A 51 15.18 7.14 -6.37
C PRO A 51 15.05 8.66 -6.54
N TYR A 52 15.60 9.42 -5.61
CA TYR A 52 15.53 10.87 -5.60
C TYR A 52 16.82 11.45 -5.04
N GLN A 53 17.19 12.65 -5.47
CA GLN A 53 18.34 13.38 -4.93
C GLN A 53 17.86 14.59 -4.15
N VAL A 54 18.34 14.72 -2.93
CA VAL A 54 18.08 15.90 -2.10
C VAL A 54 19.38 16.60 -1.79
N GLU A 55 19.34 17.92 -1.85
CA GLU A 55 20.42 18.76 -1.34
C GLU A 55 20.33 18.76 0.18
N CYS A 56 21.45 18.42 0.81
CA CYS A 56 21.58 18.32 2.25
C CYS A 56 22.87 19.01 2.70
N GLY A 57 22.98 19.18 4.02
CA GLY A 57 24.03 19.96 4.65
C GLY A 57 23.48 21.23 5.26
N ASN A 58 24.24 21.77 6.21
CA ASN A 58 23.96 23.07 6.78
C ASN A 58 25.24 23.90 6.72
N PRO A 59 25.15 25.24 6.77
CA PRO A 59 26.33 26.11 6.69
C PRO A 59 27.37 25.84 7.78
N PHE A 60 26.95 25.26 8.91
CA PHE A 60 27.81 24.99 10.07
C PHE A 60 28.60 23.68 9.96
N SER A 61 28.18 22.75 9.09
CA SER A 61 28.87 21.46 8.88
C SER A 61 29.91 21.51 7.76
N GLY A 62 29.99 22.62 7.02
CA GLY A 62 30.86 22.75 5.84
C GLY A 62 30.49 21.83 4.68
N ARG A 63 29.28 21.26 4.71
CA ARG A 63 28.75 20.34 3.68
C ARG A 63 27.54 20.92 2.94
N GLU A 64 27.44 22.25 2.90
CA GLU A 64 26.40 22.96 2.15
C GLU A 64 26.46 22.58 0.66
N GLY A 65 25.32 22.25 0.06
CA GLY A 65 25.25 21.84 -1.34
C GLY A 65 25.57 20.37 -1.62
N MET A 66 25.66 19.52 -0.59
CA MET A 66 25.89 18.08 -0.81
C MET A 66 24.61 17.40 -1.32
N LEU A 67 24.67 16.78 -2.50
CA LEU A 67 23.59 15.93 -3.00
C LEU A 67 23.72 14.53 -2.41
N ILE A 68 22.63 14.00 -1.88
CA ILE A 68 22.53 12.61 -1.41
C ILE A 68 21.38 11.89 -2.11
N ASP A 69 21.61 10.61 -2.41
CA ASP A 69 20.58 9.72 -2.94
C ASP A 69 19.67 9.22 -1.79
N VAL A 70 18.38 9.39 -1.97
CA VAL A 70 17.32 8.97 -1.05
C VAL A 70 16.23 8.22 -1.80
N LEU A 71 15.46 7.41 -1.09
CA LEU A 71 14.24 6.79 -1.60
C LEU A 71 13.04 7.62 -1.19
N ARG A 72 12.22 7.99 -2.17
CA ARG A 72 10.96 8.70 -1.95
C ARG A 72 9.80 7.73 -2.07
N CYS A 73 8.87 7.80 -1.13
CA CYS A 73 7.61 7.07 -1.23
C CYS A 73 6.72 7.68 -2.33
N SER A 74 6.27 6.87 -3.28
CA SER A 74 5.38 7.33 -4.36
C SER A 74 3.97 7.74 -3.90
N LYS A 75 3.60 7.51 -2.63
CA LYS A 75 2.25 7.75 -2.09
C LYS A 75 2.18 8.95 -1.15
N CYS A 76 3.09 9.05 -0.20
CA CYS A 76 3.13 10.15 0.76
C CYS A 76 4.31 11.10 0.54
N HIS A 77 5.21 10.79 -0.39
CA HIS A 77 6.35 11.63 -0.78
C HIS A 77 7.37 11.91 0.33
N ALA A 78 7.31 11.16 1.44
CA ALA A 78 8.36 11.14 2.44
C ALA A 78 9.65 10.53 1.87
N TYR A 79 10.78 11.05 2.33
CA TYR A 79 12.14 10.64 1.95
C TYR A 79 12.74 9.73 3.02
N PHE A 80 13.50 8.75 2.57
CA PHE A 80 14.17 7.75 3.42
C PHE A 80 15.55 7.48 2.86
N ASP A 81 16.49 7.08 3.72
CA ASP A 81 17.83 6.74 3.28
C ASP A 81 17.81 5.54 2.33
N ALA A 82 18.59 5.62 1.25
CA ALA A 82 18.59 4.60 0.20
C ALA A 82 19.20 3.24 0.62
N GLY A 83 19.80 3.16 1.81
CA GLY A 83 20.41 1.95 2.34
C GLY A 83 19.42 0.85 2.75
N GLU A 84 18.14 1.18 2.98
CA GLU A 84 17.14 0.21 3.44
C GLU A 84 15.82 0.36 2.66
N ALA A 85 15.68 -0.38 1.56
CA ALA A 85 14.40 -0.51 0.87
C ALA A 85 13.44 -1.38 1.70
N LEU A 86 12.67 -0.75 2.59
CA LEU A 86 11.69 -1.44 3.42
C LEU A 86 10.49 -1.93 2.59
N ASN A 87 9.92 -3.08 2.99
CA ASN A 87 8.70 -3.63 2.38
C ASN A 87 7.47 -2.73 2.57
N TYR A 88 7.53 -1.80 3.52
CA TYR A 88 6.46 -0.86 3.82
C TYR A 88 7.04 0.53 4.03
N CYS A 89 6.29 1.57 3.66
CA CYS A 89 6.63 2.95 4.00
C CYS A 89 6.40 3.18 5.51
N PRO A 90 7.43 3.57 6.29
CA PRO A 90 7.25 3.89 7.71
C PRO A 90 6.29 5.06 7.96
N ASN A 91 6.20 6.01 7.02
CA ASN A 91 5.37 7.21 7.19
C ASN A 91 3.88 6.98 6.89
N CYS A 92 3.54 6.11 5.94
CA CYS A 92 2.14 5.93 5.52
C CYS A 92 1.65 4.48 5.44
N GLY A 93 2.48 3.50 5.79
CA GLY A 93 2.12 2.08 5.83
C GLY A 93 1.86 1.43 4.46
N CYS A 94 2.09 2.15 3.34
CA CYS A 94 1.89 1.55 2.03
C CYS A 94 2.87 0.39 1.79
N LYS A 95 2.38 -0.71 1.23
CA LYS A 95 3.20 -1.87 0.87
C LYS A 95 3.98 -1.54 -0.39
N MET A 96 5.31 -1.56 -0.31
CA MET A 96 6.19 -1.23 -1.42
C MET A 96 6.28 -2.42 -2.36
N ARG A 97 6.18 -2.16 -3.67
CA ARG A 97 6.53 -3.15 -4.69
C ARG A 97 8.03 -3.39 -4.61
N GLU A 98 8.42 -4.66 -4.57
CA GLU A 98 9.81 -5.07 -4.78
C GLU A 98 10.25 -4.46 -6.13
N GLY A 99 11.26 -3.60 -6.09
CA GLY A 99 11.86 -3.08 -7.30
C GLY A 99 12.43 -4.27 -8.07
N LYS A 100 12.00 -4.47 -9.31
CA LYS A 100 12.70 -5.42 -10.19
C LYS A 100 14.15 -4.96 -10.27
N GLU A 101 15.06 -5.83 -9.86
CA GLU A 101 16.49 -5.64 -9.98
C GLU A 101 16.87 -5.42 -11.46
N GLY A 102 17.62 -4.35 -11.70
CA GLY A 102 18.47 -4.03 -12.86
C GLY A 102 18.16 -4.70 -14.20
N GLU A 103 17.48 -3.98 -15.09
CA GLU A 103 17.86 -4.02 -16.50
C GLU A 103 19.20 -3.29 -16.63
N LYS A 104 20.27 -4.08 -16.75
CA LYS A 104 21.59 -3.58 -17.13
C LYS A 104 21.45 -2.87 -18.47
N HIS A 105 21.84 -1.60 -18.51
CA HIS A 105 22.08 -0.90 -19.76
C HIS A 105 23.33 -1.54 -20.39
N ASP A 106 23.12 -2.49 -21.30
CA ASP A 106 24.19 -2.98 -22.17
C ASP A 106 24.48 -1.88 -23.19
N ASP A 107 25.55 -1.12 -22.95
CA ASP A 107 26.15 -0.27 -23.96
C ASP A 107 26.80 -1.17 -25.04
N GLN A 108 26.34 -1.04 -26.28
CA GLN A 108 26.99 -1.50 -27.52
C GLN A 108 27.37 -0.29 -28.38
#